data_AF-F3NI48-F1
#
_entry.id   AF-F3NI48-F1
#
_cell.length_a   1.000
_cell.length_b   1.000
_cell.length_c   1.000
_cell.angle_alpha   90.00
_cell.angle_beta   90.00
_cell.angle_gamma   90.00
#
_symmetry.space_group_name_H-M   'P 1'
#
loop_
_entity.id
_entity.type
_entity.pdbx_description
1 polymer ?
#
loop_
_entity_poly.entity_id
_entity_poly.type
_entity_poly.pdbx_seq_one_letter_code
_entity_poly.pdbx_strand_id
1 'polypeptide(L)' 'MWWNFIGRSQQDITQARLDWMNGSRFGEVKGYDGAPLPAPELPPVPLKPRGRTR' A
#
# COMPACT_ATOMS: atom_id res chain seq x y z
N MET A 1 -3.03 -2.28 8.59
CA MET A 1 -2.92 -2.95 7.28
C MET A 1 -4.11 -2.54 6.44
N TRP A 2 -3.85 -2.19 5.20
CA TRP A 2 -4.85 -1.85 4.20
C TRP A 2 -4.30 -2.28 2.84
N TRP A 3 -5.12 -2.95 2.03
CA TRP A 3 -4.67 -3.65 0.81
C TRP A 3 -3.42 -4.50 1.11
N ASN A 4 -2.38 -4.40 0.28
CA ASN A 4 -1.10 -5.11 0.42
C ASN A 4 -0.09 -4.35 1.30
N PHE A 5 -0.48 -3.26 1.96
CA PHE A 5 0.41 -2.46 2.79
C PHE A 5 0.25 -2.74 4.28
N ILE A 6 1.39 -2.98 4.94
CA ILE A 6 1.50 -3.15 6.39
C ILE A 6 2.43 -2.05 6.90
N GLY A 7 1.89 -1.21 7.77
CA GLY A 7 2.59 -0.09 8.42
C GLY A 7 2.17 0.01 9.88
N ARG A 8 2.95 0.75 10.66
CA ARG A 8 2.69 1.04 12.07
C ARG A 8 1.78 2.27 12.25
N SER A 9 1.71 3.13 11.22
CA SER A 9 0.91 4.36 11.21
C SER A 9 0.08 4.50 9.92
N GLN A 10 -0.88 5.44 9.91
CA GLN A 10 -1.61 5.83 8.70
C GLN A 10 -0.65 6.41 7.65
N GLN A 11 0.32 7.20 8.09
CA GLN A 11 1.33 7.85 7.27
C GLN A 11 2.17 6.82 6.51
N ASP A 12 2.53 5.70 7.15
CA ASP A 12 3.25 4.61 6.49
C ASP A 12 2.46 4.05 5.31
N ILE A 13 1.14 3.87 5.48
CA ILE A 13 0.26 3.37 4.43
C ILE A 13 0.09 4.40 3.30
N THR A 14 -0.08 5.68 3.66
CA THR A 14 -0.18 6.76 2.67
C THR A 14 1.09 6.88 1.84
N GLN A 15 2.27 6.83 2.46
CA GLN A 15 3.53 6.88 1.75
C GLN A 15 3.72 5.65 0.86
N ALA A 16 3.45 4.44 1.38
CA ALA A 16 3.55 3.22 0.58
C ALA A 16 2.63 3.24 -0.65
N ARG A 17 1.41 3.81 -0.52
CA ARG A 17 0.50 4.02 -1.64
C ARG A 17 1.08 4.99 -2.68
N LEU A 18 1.63 6.12 -2.24
CA LEU A 18 2.24 7.10 -3.14
C LEU A 18 3.45 6.50 -3.87
N ASP A 19 4.32 5.79 -3.15
CA ASP A 19 5.48 5.12 -3.72
C ASP A 19 5.06 4.13 -4.82
N TRP A 20 4.03 3.33 -4.56
CA TRP A 20 3.49 2.37 -5.52
C TRP A 20 2.89 3.04 -6.76
N MET A 21 2.08 4.08 -6.58
CA MET A 21 1.47 4.81 -7.69
C MET A 21 2.52 5.55 -8.55
N ASN A 22 3.60 6.00 -7.93
CA ASN A 22 4.71 6.66 -8.61
C ASN A 22 5.71 5.68 -9.23
N GLY A 23 5.54 4.36 -9.02
CA GLY A 23 6.50 3.34 -9.45
C GLY A 23 7.86 3.45 -8.76
N SER A 24 7.93 4.10 -7.59
CA SER A 24 9.15 4.19 -6.79
C SER A 24 9.20 3.05 -5.78
N ARG A 25 10.40 2.72 -5.27
CA ARG A 25 10.67 1.76 -4.17
C ARG A 25 10.39 0.27 -4.42
N PHE A 26 9.35 -0.11 -5.16
CA PHE A 26 8.90 -1.52 -5.28
C PHE A 26 9.48 -2.29 -6.48
N GLY A 27 10.28 -1.62 -7.32
CA GLY A 27 10.89 -2.23 -8.50
C GLY A 27 9.86 -2.55 -9.60
N GLU A 28 10.32 -3.23 -10.64
CA GLU A 28 9.50 -3.60 -11.80
C GLU A 28 9.55 -5.11 -12.00
N VAL A 29 8.40 -5.72 -12.29
CA VAL A 29 8.31 -7.15 -12.60
C VAL A 29 8.53 -7.35 -14.09
N LYS A 30 9.63 -8.02 -14.46
CA LYS A 30 9.95 -8.35 -15.85
C LYS A 30 9.25 -9.64 -16.28
N GLY A 31 8.79 -9.69 -17.52
CA GLY A 31 8.15 -10.87 -18.11
C GLY A 31 6.65 -11.01 -17.86
N TYR A 32 6.02 -10.01 -17.24
CA TYR A 32 4.56 -9.90 -17.14
C TYR A 32 4.04 -8.89 -18.16
N ASP A 33 3.15 -9.33 -19.06
CA ASP A 33 2.54 -8.48 -20.09
C ASP A 33 1.28 -7.81 -19.54
N GLY A 34 1.47 -6.81 -18.68
CA GLY A 34 0.38 -6.05 -18.08
C GLY A 34 0.85 -4.89 -17.23
N ALA A 35 0.00 -3.87 -17.11
CA ALA A 35 0.28 -2.71 -16.27
C ALA A 35 0.23 -3.10 -14.77
N PRO A 36 1.03 -2.43 -13.90
CA PRO A 36 0.88 -2.56 -12.46
C PRO A 36 -0.54 -2.23 -12.01
N LEU A 37 -1.08 -3.04 -11.08
CA LEU A 37 -2.42 -2.80 -10.53
C LEU A 37 -2.42 -1.49 -9.71
N PRO A 38 -3.28 -0.51 -10.00
CA PRO A 38 -3.33 0.73 -9.24
C PRO A 38 -3.78 0.47 -7.79
N ALA A 39 -3.16 1.15 -6.82
CA ALA A 39 -3.61 1.09 -5.45
C ALA A 39 -4.96 1.82 -5.30
N PRO A 40 -5.97 1.24 -4.61
CA PRO A 40 -7.25 1.90 -4.39
C PRO A 40 -7.12 3.24 -3.65
N GLU A 41 -8.14 4.07 -3.66
CA GLU A 41 -8.14 5.28 -2.83
C GLU A 41 -8.17 4.92 -1.33
N LEU A 42 -7.50 5.74 -0.52
CA LEU A 42 -7.56 5.56 0.93
C LEU A 42 -8.95 5.94 1.43
N PRO A 43 -9.50 5.19 2.40
CA PRO A 43 -10.75 5.57 3.03
C PRO A 43 -10.59 6.93 3.73
N PRO A 44 -11.66 7.75 3.78
CA PRO A 44 -11.62 9.07 4.43
C PRO A 44 -11.49 8.97 5.96
N VAL A 45 -11.68 7.78 6.53
CA VAL A 45 -11.57 7.51 7.97
C VAL A 45 -10.20 6.92 8.32
N PRO A 46 -9.67 7.23 9.52
CA PRO A 46 -8.41 6.64 9.97
C PRO A 46 -8.46 5.11 9.98
N LEU A 47 -7.41 4.46 9.49
CA LEU A 47 -7.29 3.01 9.53
C LEU A 47 -7.14 2.54 10.99
N LYS A 48 -8.01 1.63 11.40
CA LYS A 48 -7.95 1.03 12.74
C LYS A 48 -6.78 0.04 12.84
N PRO A 49 -5.85 0.20 13.79
CA PRO A 49 -4.82 -0.79 14.05
C PRO A 49 -5.46 -2.13 14.41
N ARG A 50 -4.98 -3.21 13.81
CA ARG A 50 -5.36 -4.56 14.23
C ARG A 50 -4.46 -4.96 15.39
N GLY A 51 -5.05 -5.11 16.57
CA GLY A 51 -4.36 -5.58 17.77
C GLY A 51 -3.82 -7.00 17.59
N ARG A 52 -2.78 -7.33 18.35
CA ARG A 52 -2.15 -8.65 18.33
C ARG A 52 -2.94 -9.56 19.28
N THR A 53 -3.77 -10.45 18.74
CA THR A 53 -4.42 -11.49 19.54
C THR A 53 -3.40 -12.62 19.74
N ARG A 54 -3.17 -13.02 20.99
CA ARG A 54 -2.26 -14.12 21.34
C ARG A 54 -2.99 -15.45 21.29
#